data_AF-A0A7X8R9E9-F1
#
_entry.id   AF-A0A7X8R9E9-F1
#
_cell.length_a   1.000
_cell.length_b   1.000
_cell.length_c   1.000
_cell.angle_alpha   90.00
_cell.angle_beta   90.00
_cell.angle_gamma   90.00
#
_symmetry.space_group_name_H-M   'P 1'
#
loop_
_entity.id
_entity.type
_entity.pdbx_description
1 polymer ?
#
loop_
_entity_poly.entity_id
_entity_poly.type
_entity_poly.pdbx_seq_one_letter_code
_entity_poly.pdbx_strand_id
1 'polypeptide(L)'
;GEANEEAATDSEEAATDSEEAATDSEEAAADSEEAAADMELFIYMLKCWKEGNAEELAKMVKTDDAGSEELKEFNEKLWISRDNNMAEKVRGYLADPEKRTYFVVVGAGHMVGESGIVAQLEDEFEIEQIK
;
A
#
# COMPACT_ATOMS: atom_id res chain seq x y z
N GLY A 1 -15.86 57.88 -23.69
CA GLY A 1 -15.95 57.61 -22.25
C GLY A 1 -16.23 56.14 -22.08
N GLU A 2 -17.44 55.69 -22.43
CA GLU A 2 -17.92 54.34 -22.10
C GLU A 2 -17.44 53.21 -23.05
N ALA A 3 -17.28 53.47 -24.35
CA ALA A 3 -16.92 52.42 -25.31
C ALA A 3 -15.50 51.82 -25.16
N ASN A 4 -14.62 52.44 -24.37
CA ASN A 4 -13.26 51.95 -24.13
C ASN A 4 -13.12 51.21 -22.79
N GLU A 5 -14.15 51.29 -21.94
CA GLU A 5 -14.20 50.63 -20.63
C GLU A 5 -14.83 49.24 -20.76
N GLU A 6 -15.87 49.10 -21.58
CA GLU A 6 -16.54 47.82 -21.90
C GLU A 6 -15.64 46.84 -22.69
N ALA A 7 -14.80 47.35 -23.60
CA ALA A 7 -13.85 46.52 -24.34
C ALA A 7 -12.65 46.05 -23.49
N ALA A 8 -12.34 46.77 -22.41
CA ALA A 8 -11.28 46.37 -21.49
C ALA A 8 -11.77 45.25 -20.56
N THR A 9 -13.02 45.33 -20.08
CA THR A 9 -13.63 44.29 -19.22
C THR A 9 -13.82 42.97 -19.96
N ASP A 10 -14.24 43.01 -21.24
CA ASP A 10 -14.45 41.81 -22.07
C ASP A 10 -13.13 41.07 -22.36
N SER A 11 -12.02 41.81 -22.47
CA SER A 11 -10.68 41.23 -22.67
C SER A 11 -10.09 40.65 -21.38
N GLU A 12 -10.52 41.13 -20.22
CA GLU A 12 -10.05 40.67 -18.91
C GLU A 12 -10.77 39.36 -18.52
N GLU A 13 -12.09 39.27 -18.74
CA GLU A 13 -12.85 38.02 -18.52
C GLU A 13 -12.44 36.89 -19.47
N ALA A 14 -12.14 37.20 -20.73
CA ALA A 14 -11.64 36.20 -21.68
C ALA A 14 -10.23 35.67 -21.32
N ALA A 15 -9.41 36.50 -20.66
CA ALA A 15 -8.11 36.07 -20.17
C ALA A 15 -8.24 35.17 -18.94
N THR A 16 -9.15 35.49 -18.02
CA THR A 16 -9.40 34.66 -16.83
C THR A 16 -10.01 33.31 -17.18
N ASP A 17 -10.97 33.26 -18.12
CA ASP A 17 -11.57 31.99 -18.58
C ASP A 17 -10.53 31.07 -19.25
N SER A 18 -9.56 31.65 -19.97
CA SER A 18 -8.48 30.88 -20.59
C SER A 18 -7.45 30.37 -19.57
N GLU A 19 -7.25 31.08 -18.46
CA GLU A 19 -6.35 30.67 -17.38
C GLU A 19 -6.99 29.54 -16.56
N GLU A 20 -8.27 29.65 -16.20
CA GLU A 20 -9.01 28.60 -15.48
C GLU A 20 -9.14 27.31 -16.30
N ALA A 21 -9.38 27.42 -17.62
CA ALA A 21 -9.41 26.25 -18.50
C ALA A 21 -8.05 25.55 -18.64
N ALA A 22 -6.94 26.31 -18.56
CA ALA A 22 -5.60 25.74 -18.58
C ALA A 22 -5.27 25.04 -17.26
N THR A 23 -5.67 25.62 -16.11
CA THR A 23 -5.49 25.00 -14.80
C THR A 23 -6.33 23.73 -14.63
N ASP A 24 -7.59 23.74 -15.09
CA ASP A 24 -8.45 22.54 -15.07
C ASP A 24 -7.88 21.41 -15.94
N SER A 25 -7.26 21.75 -17.07
CA SER A 25 -6.62 20.77 -17.94
C SER A 25 -5.33 20.20 -17.36
N GLU A 26 -4.55 20.99 -16.60
CA GLU A 26 -3.35 20.50 -15.90
C GLU A 26 -3.71 19.65 -14.68
N GLU A 27 -4.72 20.03 -13.90
CA GLU A 27 -5.20 19.21 -12.77
C GLU A 27 -5.77 17.87 -13.27
N ALA A 28 -6.55 17.87 -14.34
CA ALA A 28 -7.07 16.63 -14.93
C ALA A 28 -5.95 15.72 -15.48
N ALA A 29 -4.88 16.30 -16.04
CA ALA A 29 -3.73 15.53 -16.49
C ALA A 29 -2.96 14.93 -15.31
N ALA A 30 -2.73 15.71 -14.26
CA ALA A 30 -2.06 15.24 -13.04
C ALA A 30 -2.84 14.11 -12.35
N ASP A 31 -4.16 14.24 -12.22
CA ASP A 31 -5.04 13.22 -11.63
C ASP A 31 -5.01 11.92 -12.46
N SER A 32 -4.91 12.03 -13.79
CA SER A 32 -4.79 10.87 -14.69
C SER A 32 -3.42 10.18 -14.60
N GLU A 33 -2.35 10.94 -14.37
CA GLU A 33 -1.00 10.40 -14.19
C GLU A 33 -0.85 9.71 -12.83
N GLU A 34 -1.41 10.28 -11.76
CA GLU A 34 -1.46 9.69 -10.43
C GLU A 34 -2.23 8.36 -10.43
N ALA A 35 -3.42 8.34 -11.05
CA ALA A 35 -4.21 7.12 -11.22
C ALA A 35 -3.48 6.03 -12.03
N ALA A 36 -2.69 6.42 -13.04
CA ALA A 36 -1.88 5.49 -13.81
C ALA A 36 -0.74 4.89 -12.97
N ALA A 37 -0.07 5.72 -12.15
CA ALA A 37 0.99 5.28 -11.24
C ALA A 37 0.48 4.33 -10.16
N ASP A 38 -0.68 4.63 -9.56
CA ASP A 38 -1.35 3.76 -8.59
C ASP A 38 -1.72 2.40 -9.19
N MET A 39 -2.22 2.38 -10.42
CA MET A 39 -2.54 1.15 -11.14
C MET A 39 -1.27 0.35 -11.44
N GLU A 40 -0.17 1.00 -11.84
CA GLU A 40 1.10 0.34 -12.08
C GLU A 40 1.68 -0.28 -10.80
N LEU A 41 1.60 0.43 -9.68
CA LEU A 41 1.98 -0.08 -8.36
C LEU A 41 1.14 -1.31 -7.97
N PHE A 42 -0.17 -1.26 -8.19
CA PHE A 42 -1.07 -2.39 -7.93
C PHE A 42 -0.74 -3.61 -8.80
N ILE A 43 -0.48 -3.41 -10.09
CA ILE A 43 -0.07 -4.49 -11.01
C ILE A 43 1.26 -5.10 -10.56
N TYR A 44 2.23 -4.28 -10.15
CA TYR A 44 3.51 -4.75 -9.64
C TYR A 44 3.36 -5.54 -8.33
N MET A 45 2.51 -5.08 -7.42
CA MET A 45 2.16 -5.80 -6.19
C MET A 45 1.56 -7.18 -6.49
N LEU A 46 0.62 -7.26 -7.44
CA LEU A 46 0.03 -8.53 -7.88
C LEU A 46 1.05 -9.46 -8.51
N LYS A 47 2.00 -8.93 -9.29
CA LYS A 47 3.10 -9.70 -9.86
C LYS A 47 3.97 -10.29 -8.75
N CYS A 48 4.40 -9.49 -7.79
CA CYS A 48 5.21 -9.94 -6.66
C CYS A 48 4.48 -11.03 -5.85
N TRP A 49 3.18 -10.86 -5.61
CA TRP A 49 2.36 -11.88 -4.94
C TRP A 49 2.30 -13.19 -5.73
N LYS A 50 2.05 -13.12 -7.05
CA LYS A 50 1.98 -14.31 -7.92
C LYS A 50 3.32 -15.04 -8.05
N GLU A 51 4.43 -14.30 -8.08
CA GLU A 51 5.78 -14.86 -8.18
C GLU A 51 6.33 -15.30 -6.82
N GLY A 52 5.64 -14.98 -5.73
CA GLY A 52 6.07 -15.27 -4.37
C GLY A 52 7.26 -14.41 -3.91
N ASN A 53 7.47 -13.24 -4.52
CA ASN A 53 8.53 -12.30 -4.15
C ASN A 53 8.16 -11.55 -2.86
N ALA A 54 8.38 -12.20 -1.73
CA ALA A 54 8.03 -11.72 -0.40
C ALA A 54 8.77 -10.42 -0.02
N GLU A 55 10.03 -10.27 -0.45
CA GLU A 55 10.85 -9.10 -0.12
C GLU A 55 10.28 -7.82 -0.76
N GLU A 56 10.00 -7.86 -2.07
CA GLU A 56 9.40 -6.72 -2.77
C GLU A 56 7.97 -6.44 -2.28
N LEU A 57 7.21 -7.51 -1.99
CA LEU A 57 5.87 -7.35 -1.42
C LEU A 57 5.91 -6.67 -0.04
N ALA A 58 6.90 -6.99 0.79
CA ALA A 58 7.08 -6.34 2.09
C ALA A 58 7.30 -4.83 1.93
N LYS A 59 8.17 -4.40 1.02
CA LYS A 59 8.48 -2.97 0.77
C LYS A 59 7.24 -2.16 0.39
N MET A 60 6.28 -2.77 -0.31
CA MET A 60 5.03 -2.12 -0.71
C MET A 60 3.97 -2.12 0.40
N VAL A 61 3.87 -3.21 1.18
CA VAL A 61 2.76 -3.42 2.12
C VAL A 61 3.09 -2.92 3.53
N LYS A 62 4.35 -3.03 3.95
CA LYS A 62 4.83 -2.61 5.28
C LYS A 62 5.70 -1.38 5.12
N THR A 63 5.23 -0.26 5.67
CA THR A 63 5.98 1.00 5.68
C THR A 63 6.71 1.12 7.00
N ASP A 64 8.03 0.95 6.98
CA ASP A 64 8.88 1.04 8.18
C ASP A 64 9.12 2.50 8.62
N ASP A 65 8.92 3.46 7.71
CA ASP A 65 9.17 4.89 7.95
C ASP A 65 7.91 5.60 8.44
N ALA A 66 7.45 5.20 9.64
CA ALA A 66 6.34 5.88 10.31
C ALA A 66 6.82 7.25 10.85
N GLY A 67 6.67 8.27 10.00
CA GLY A 67 7.11 9.65 10.28
C GLY A 67 6.43 10.34 11.47
N SER A 68 5.32 9.78 11.99
CA SER A 68 4.62 10.28 13.19
C SER A 68 4.42 9.18 14.25
N GLU A 69 4.19 9.58 15.49
CA GLU A 69 3.98 8.63 16.60
C GLU A 69 2.66 7.84 16.43
N GLU A 70 1.62 8.47 15.88
CA GLU A 70 0.35 7.84 15.56
C GLU A 70 0.51 6.76 14.49
N LEU A 71 1.33 7.01 13.47
CA LEU A 71 1.65 6.02 12.44
C LEU A 71 2.45 4.84 13.01
N LYS A 72 3.35 5.09 13.97
CA LYS A 72 4.08 4.02 14.67
C LYS A 72 3.13 3.16 15.48
N GLU A 73 2.25 3.77 16.28
CA GLU A 73 1.26 3.03 17.07
C GLU A 73 0.30 2.24 16.16
N PHE A 74 -0.10 2.83 15.03
CA PHE A 74 -0.89 2.14 14.02
C PHE A 74 -0.16 0.92 13.45
N ASN A 75 1.09 1.07 13.01
CA ASN A 75 1.90 -0.03 12.48
C ASN A 75 2.15 -1.13 13.51
N GLU A 76 2.43 -0.75 14.76
CA GLU A 76 2.59 -1.69 15.88
C GLU A 76 1.33 -2.54 16.07
N LYS A 77 0.15 -1.92 16.07
CA LYS A 77 -1.12 -2.66 16.24
C LYS A 77 -1.52 -3.45 15.00
N LEU A 78 -1.34 -2.88 13.81
CA LEU A 78 -1.82 -3.47 12.56
C LEU A 78 -0.96 -4.65 12.10
N TRP A 79 0.35 -4.52 12.25
CA TRP A 79 1.32 -5.51 11.76
C TRP A 79 1.91 -6.31 12.91
N ILE A 80 2.68 -5.66 13.79
CA ILE A 80 3.54 -6.37 14.75
C ILE A 80 2.71 -7.19 15.74
N SER A 81 1.79 -6.55 16.46
CA SER A 81 0.96 -7.22 17.46
C SER A 81 0.08 -8.33 16.87
N ARG A 82 -0.45 -8.12 15.66
CA ARG A 82 -1.30 -9.11 14.98
C ARG A 82 -0.46 -10.29 14.48
N ASP A 83 0.68 -10.04 13.87
CA ASP A 83 1.59 -11.08 13.39
C ASP A 83 2.09 -11.94 14.54
N ASN A 84 2.48 -11.33 15.66
CA ASN A 84 2.88 -12.03 16.89
C ASN A 84 1.77 -12.98 17.39
N ASN A 85 0.53 -12.49 17.45
CA ASN A 85 -0.60 -13.33 17.89
C ASN A 85 -0.89 -14.48 16.91
N MET A 86 -0.74 -14.25 15.61
CA MET A 86 -0.93 -15.28 14.60
C MET A 86 0.19 -16.33 14.65
N ALA A 87 1.45 -15.90 14.77
CA ALA A 87 2.60 -16.79 14.92
C ALA A 87 2.47 -17.66 16.17
N GLU A 88 2.07 -17.10 17.31
CA GLU A 88 1.80 -17.87 18.54
C GLU A 88 0.74 -18.96 18.33
N LYS A 89 -0.36 -18.64 17.63
CA LYS A 89 -1.40 -19.63 17.30
C LYS A 89 -0.85 -20.73 16.37
N VAL A 90 -0.07 -20.35 15.37
CA VAL A 90 0.57 -21.31 14.46
C VAL A 90 1.52 -22.23 15.21
N ARG A 91 2.34 -21.71 16.14
CA ARG A 91 3.16 -22.55 17.05
C ARG A 91 2.30 -23.55 17.82
N GLY A 92 1.16 -23.09 18.35
CA GLY A 92 0.21 -23.96 19.05
C GLY A 92 -0.34 -25.09 18.16
N TYR A 93 -0.66 -24.79 16.89
CA TYR A 93 -1.09 -25.79 15.92
C TYR A 93 0.01 -26.79 15.56
N LEU A 94 1.24 -26.32 15.36
CA LEU A 94 2.40 -27.17 15.05
C LEU A 94 2.82 -28.05 16.23
N ALA A 95 2.57 -27.60 17.47
CA ALA A 95 2.83 -28.34 18.70
C ALA A 95 1.70 -29.32 19.09
N ASP A 96 0.67 -29.50 18.26
CA ASP A 96 -0.43 -30.40 18.53
C ASP A 96 0.07 -31.85 18.77
N PRO A 97 -0.18 -32.46 19.95
CA PRO A 97 0.26 -33.83 20.24
C PRO A 97 -0.33 -34.87 19.28
N GLU A 98 -1.48 -34.58 18.65
CA GLU A 98 -2.10 -35.44 17.65
C GLU A 98 -1.45 -35.30 16.26
N LYS A 99 -0.53 -34.35 16.07
CA LYS A 99 0.20 -34.07 14.82
C LYS A 99 -0.73 -33.88 13.61
N ARG A 100 -1.84 -33.16 13.82
CA ARG A 100 -2.78 -32.85 12.73
C ARG A 100 -2.15 -31.86 11.75
N THR A 101 -2.61 -31.93 10.51
CA THR A 101 -2.28 -30.93 9.50
C THR A 101 -3.26 -29.77 9.57
N TYR A 102 -2.74 -28.55 9.65
CA TYR A 102 -3.52 -27.32 9.71
C TYR A 102 -3.35 -26.52 8.42
N PHE A 103 -4.45 -25.97 7.92
CA PHE A 103 -4.45 -25.02 6.82
C PHE A 103 -4.85 -23.65 7.37
N VAL A 104 -3.93 -22.69 7.32
CA VAL A 104 -4.10 -21.35 7.90
C VAL A 104 -4.21 -20.33 6.76
N VAL A 105 -5.25 -19.49 6.81
CA VAL A 105 -5.50 -18.44 5.81
C VAL A 105 -5.30 -17.08 6.46
N VAL A 106 -4.39 -16.29 5.89
CA VAL A 106 -4.08 -14.93 6.32
C VAL A 106 -3.91 -14.01 5.11
N GLY A 107 -3.96 -12.70 5.33
CA GLY A 107 -3.61 -11.73 4.30
C GLY A 107 -2.12 -11.78 3.95
N ALA A 108 -1.77 -11.51 2.69
CA ALA A 108 -0.38 -11.62 2.21
C ALA A 108 0.61 -10.75 3.00
N GLY A 109 0.20 -9.58 3.49
CA GLY A 109 1.02 -8.71 4.33
C GLY A 109 1.50 -9.36 5.64
N HIS A 110 0.77 -10.32 6.18
CA HIS A 110 1.13 -11.04 7.40
C HIS A 110 2.20 -12.12 7.18
N MET A 111 2.49 -12.45 5.92
CA MET A 111 3.50 -13.45 5.57
C MET A 111 4.88 -12.83 5.31
N VAL A 112 4.98 -11.50 5.22
CA VAL A 112 6.16 -10.79 4.73
C VAL A 112 6.69 -9.77 5.76
N GLY A 113 7.94 -9.37 5.58
CA GLY A 113 8.66 -8.47 6.49
C GLY A 113 9.17 -9.16 7.76
N GLU A 114 10.01 -8.46 8.52
CA GLU A 114 10.72 -9.01 9.70
C GLU A 114 9.76 -9.50 10.80
N SER A 115 8.64 -8.80 10.99
CA SER A 115 7.60 -9.20 11.93
C SER A 115 6.64 -10.24 11.37
N GLY A 116 6.75 -10.63 10.10
CA GLY A 116 5.82 -11.56 9.46
C GLY A 116 5.85 -12.96 10.08
N ILE A 117 4.75 -13.71 9.92
CA ILE A 117 4.57 -15.04 10.53
C ILE A 117 5.71 -16.00 10.13
N VAL A 118 6.13 -15.97 8.86
CA VAL A 118 7.19 -16.86 8.34
C VAL A 118 8.53 -16.55 9.00
N ALA A 119 8.93 -15.28 9.04
CA ALA A 119 10.18 -14.83 9.65
C ALA A 119 10.25 -15.18 11.14
N GLN A 120 9.12 -15.14 11.85
CA GLN A 120 9.07 -15.52 13.27
C GLN A 120 9.24 -17.03 13.54
N LEU A 121 9.06 -17.87 12.52
CA LEU A 121 9.03 -19.33 12.66
C LEU A 121 10.19 -20.04 11.97
N GLU A 122 10.95 -19.35 11.11
CA GLU A 122 11.98 -19.96 10.26
C GLU A 122 13.17 -20.55 11.04
N ASP A 123 13.46 -20.01 12.23
CA ASP A 123 14.50 -20.55 13.12
C ASP A 123 14.03 -21.78 13.91
N GLU A 124 12.73 -21.99 14.02
CA GLU A 124 12.11 -23.06 14.83
C GLU A 124 11.65 -24.25 13.97
N PHE A 125 11.31 -24.01 12.70
CA PHE A 125 10.66 -24.98 11.81
C PHE A 125 11.28 -24.97 10.41
N GLU A 126 11.17 -26.11 9.72
CA GLU A 126 11.46 -26.18 8.28
C GLU A 126 10.32 -25.51 7.51
N ILE A 127 10.67 -24.55 6.65
CA ILE A 127 9.72 -23.78 5.84
C ILE A 127 9.97 -24.06 4.36
N GLU A 128 8.92 -24.47 3.66
CA GLU A 128 8.94 -24.68 2.21
C GLU A 128 7.86 -23.81 1.55
N GLN A 129 8.27 -22.97 0.59
CA GLN A 129 7.36 -22.20 -0.24
C GLN A 129 6.96 -23.01 -1.48
N ILE A 130 5.70 -23.42 -1.54
CA ILE A 130 5.15 -24.17 -2.67
C ILE A 130 4.79 -23.22 -3.82
N LYS A 131 5.24 -23.54 -5.04
CA LYS A 131 4.99 -22.80 -6.28
C LYS A 131 3.97 -23.50 -7.18
#